data_AF-A0A924XWX0-F1
#
_entry.id   AF-A0A924XWX0-F1
#
_cell.length_a   1.000
_cell.length_b   1.000
_cell.length_c   1.000
_cell.angle_alpha   90.00
_cell.angle_beta   90.00
_cell.angle_gamma   90.00
#
_symmetry.space_group_name_H-M   'P 1'
#
loop_
_entity.id
_entity.type
_entity.pdbx_description
1 polymer ?
#
loop_
_entity_poly.entity_id
_entity_poly.type
_entity_poly.pdbx_seq_one_letter_code
_entity_poly.pdbx_strand_id
1 'polypeptide(L)' 'TQPVSRTSPKVGRNEPCPCGSGKKFKHCHGKLT' A
#
# COMPACT_ATOMS: atom_id res chain seq x y z
N THR A 1 16.51 -6.33 -22.36
CA THR A 1 16.02 -6.51 -20.98
C THR A 1 15.76 -5.16 -20.37
N GLN A 2 14.49 -4.74 -20.26
CA GLN A 2 14.16 -3.45 -19.62
C GLN A 2 13.76 -3.70 -18.16
N PRO A 3 14.33 -2.98 -17.18
CA PRO A 3 13.94 -3.13 -15.79
C PRO A 3 12.58 -2.46 -15.57
N VAL A 4 11.61 -3.22 -15.07
CA VAL A 4 10.29 -2.69 -14.70
C VAL A 4 10.47 -1.87 -13.41
N SER A 5 10.62 -0.55 -13.57
CA SER A 5 10.57 0.41 -12.47
C SER A 5 9.22 0.24 -11.79
N ARG A 6 9.20 -0.37 -10.60
CA ARG A 6 7.99 -0.44 -9.76
C ARG A 6 7.74 0.95 -9.17
N THR A 7 7.26 1.86 -10.00
CA THR A 7 6.74 3.18 -9.61
C THR A 7 5.38 3.05 -8.95
N SER A 8 5.14 1.97 -8.17
CA SER A 8 3.93 1.91 -7.36
C SER A 8 4.04 3.03 -6.33
N PRO A 9 3.08 3.96 -6.28
CA PRO A 9 3.05 4.97 -5.23
C PRO A 9 3.07 4.23 -3.89
N LYS A 10 4.07 4.56 -3.06
CA LYS A 10 4.16 3.99 -1.71
C LYS A 10 2.98 4.55 -0.93
N VAL A 11 1.87 3.80 -0.90
CA VAL A 11 0.68 4.21 -0.15
C VAL A 11 1.09 4.47 1.30
N GLY A 12 0.77 5.67 1.78
CA GLY A 12 1.16 6.07 3.12
C GLY A 12 0.49 5.16 4.15
N ARG A 13 1.19 4.81 5.23
CA ARG A 13 0.64 3.91 6.27
C ARG A 13 -0.68 4.41 6.88
N ASN A 14 -0.90 5.72 6.90
CA ASN A 14 -2.14 6.32 7.43
C ASN A 14 -3.24 6.50 6.38
N GLU A 15 -2.95 6.32 5.09
CA GLU A 15 -3.92 6.45 4.01
C GLU A 15 -4.93 5.31 4.01
N PRO A 16 -6.13 5.51 3.41
CA PRO A 16 -7.07 4.42 3.19
C PRO A 16 -6.41 3.30 2.38
N CYS A 17 -6.67 2.07 2.79
CA CYS A 17 -6.08 0.90 2.15
C CYS A 17 -6.69 0.70 0.75
N PRO A 18 -5.88 0.51 -0.31
CA PRO A 18 -6.36 0.42 -1.69
C PRO A 18 -7.21 -0.83 -1.98
N CYS A 19 -7.34 -1.75 -1.02
CA CYS A 19 -8.22 -2.91 -1.12
C CYS A 19 -9.70 -2.63 -0.85
N GLY A 20 -10.09 -1.38 -0.56
CA GLY A 20 -11.48 -1.01 -0.32
C GLY A 20 -12.04 -1.44 1.04
N SER A 21 -11.21 -1.93 1.96
CA SER A 21 -11.66 -2.41 3.28
C SER A 21 -12.14 -1.31 4.25
N GLY A 22 -12.04 -0.04 3.87
CA GLY A 22 -12.31 1.11 4.75
C GLY A 22 -11.29 1.31 5.87
N LYS A 23 -10.29 0.43 6.00
CA LYS A 23 -9.23 0.51 7.02
C LYS A 23 -8.04 1.32 6.50
N LYS A 24 -7.30 1.96 7.41
CA LYS A 24 -5.99 2.56 7.09
C LYS A 24 -5.01 1.47 6.64
N PHE A 25 -4.09 1.78 5.72
CA PHE A 25 -3.12 0.84 5.18
C PHE A 25 -2.36 0.10 6.31
N LYS A 26 -1.90 0.82 7.34
CA LYS A 26 -1.22 0.25 8.53
C LYS A 26 -2.04 -0.76 9.33
N HIS A 27 -3.36 -0.77 9.21
CA HIS A 27 -4.27 -1.68 9.90
C HIS A 27 -4.83 -2.76 8.97
N CYS A 28 -4.35 -2.83 7.73
CA CYS A 28 -4.77 -3.79 6.72
C CYS A 28 -3.51 -4.38 6.04
N HIS A 29 -3.27 -4.09 4.75
CA HIS A 29 -2.14 -4.66 3.99
C HIS A 29 -0.76 -4.14 4.41
N GLY A 30 -0.71 -3.03 5.14
CA GLY A 30 0.50 -2.47 5.75
C GLY A 30 0.63 -2.79 7.24
N LYS A 31 -0.15 -3.76 7.75
CA LYS A 31 0.00 -4.27 9.11
C LYS A 31 1.30 -5.05 9.20
N LEU A 32 2.35 -4.42 9.73
CA LEU A 32 3.48 -5.15 10.29
C LEU A 32 2.98 -5.76 11.59
N THR A 33 2.54 -7.01 11.53
CA THR A 33 2.67 -7.87 12.71
C THR A 33 4.14 -8.02 13.06
#